data_AF-A0A953V1X1-F1
#
_entry.id   AF-A0A953V1X1-F1
#
_cell.length_a   1.000
_cell.length_b   1.000
_cell.length_c   1.000
_cell.angle_alpha   90.00
_cell.angle_beta   90.00
_cell.angle_gamma   90.00
#
_symmetry.space_group_name_H-M   'P 1'
#
loop_
_entity.id
_entity.type
_entity.pdbx_description
1 polymer ?
#
loop_
_entity_poly.entity_id
_entity_poly.type
_entity_poly.pdbx_seq_one_letter_code
_entity_poly.pdbx_strand_id
1 'polypeptide(L)'
;MLRSLTRSVVVLLATVLAMPIYAQEGHPLKGSWIGVWESNKDAGDDIIMVLNWDGKAVSGIINPGTDNMKIGSATLDPNGWKVHIEADGKSKQGAALHYVIDGTIKDLELPARFITGTWQSQTGKGKFEVRRQ
;
A
#
# COMPACT_ATOMS: atom_id res chain seq x y z
N MET A 1 45.31 26.89 21.65
CA MET A 1 44.38 25.88 22.21
C MET A 1 42.91 26.25 21.99
N LEU A 2 42.42 27.43 22.39
CA LEU A 2 40.99 27.76 22.28
C LEU A 2 40.45 27.79 20.82
N ARG A 3 41.29 28.17 19.85
CA ARG A 3 40.98 28.17 18.40
C ARG A 3 40.94 26.77 17.75
N SER A 4 41.67 25.79 18.28
CA SER A 4 41.60 24.41 17.78
C SER A 4 40.39 23.69 18.35
N LEU A 5 40.02 23.98 19.61
CA LEU A 5 38.82 23.45 20.26
C LEU A 5 37.53 23.88 19.55
N THR A 6 37.45 25.15 19.14
CA THR A 6 36.29 25.69 18.39
C THR A 6 36.16 25.05 17.01
N ARG A 7 37.27 24.82 16.29
CA ARG A 7 37.23 24.11 15.00
C ARG A 7 36.76 22.66 15.15
N SER A 8 37.23 21.94 16.16
CA SER A 8 36.81 20.56 16.43
C SER A 8 35.32 20.46 16.78
N VAL A 9 34.78 21.39 17.56
CA VAL A 9 33.34 21.43 17.90
C VAL A 9 32.48 21.72 16.67
N VAL A 10 32.90 22.64 15.80
CA VAL A 10 32.15 22.96 14.57
C VAL A 10 32.15 21.79 13.58
N VAL A 11 33.27 21.08 13.44
CA VAL A 11 33.34 19.87 12.59
C VAL A 11 32.47 18.74 13.14
N LEU A 12 32.45 18.53 14.46
CA LEU A 12 31.60 17.53 15.10
C LEU A 12 30.10 17.86 14.98
N LEU A 13 29.74 19.15 15.02
CA LEU A 13 28.35 19.59 14.84
C LEU A 13 27.90 19.42 13.38
N ALA A 14 28.80 19.63 12.41
CA ALA A 14 28.52 19.46 11.00
C ALA A 14 28.33 17.99 10.59
N THR A 15 28.99 17.04 11.25
CA THR A 15 28.83 15.60 10.96
C THR A 15 27.54 15.01 11.53
N VAL A 16 26.99 15.56 12.62
CA VAL A 16 25.70 15.12 13.18
C VAL A 16 24.52 15.52 12.28
N LEU A 17 24.63 16.61 11.52
CA LEU A 17 23.61 17.04 10.55
C LEU A 17 23.61 16.23 9.24
N ALA A 18 24.65 15.44 8.99
CA ALA A 18 24.79 14.62 7.78
C ALA A 18 24.30 13.18 7.97
N MET A 19 23.52 12.90 9.02
CA MET A 19 22.85 11.61 9.14
C MET A 19 21.85 11.47 7.99
N PRO A 20 21.94 10.41 7.17
CA PRO A 20 20.88 10.12 6.22
C PRO A 20 19.61 9.96 7.04
N ILE A 21 18.65 10.86 6.82
CA ILE A 21 17.28 10.65 7.26
C ILE A 21 16.83 9.44 6.47
N TYR A 22 17.01 8.24 7.02
CA TYR A 22 16.34 7.05 6.51
C TYR A 22 14.87 7.43 6.46
N ALA A 23 14.35 7.56 5.25
CA ALA A 23 12.95 7.84 5.05
C ALA A 23 12.21 6.74 5.83
N GLN A 24 11.48 7.14 6.86
CA GLN A 24 10.51 6.25 7.46
C GLN A 24 9.46 6.08 6.37
N GLU A 25 9.56 4.99 5.59
CA GLU A 25 8.67 4.61 4.48
C GLU A 25 7.18 4.54 4.90
N GLY A 26 6.91 4.78 6.18
CA GLY A 26 5.60 4.82 6.78
C GLY A 26 5.06 3.41 6.96
N HIS A 27 3.75 3.31 7.17
CA HIS A 27 3.10 2.03 7.18
C HIS A 27 3.25 1.35 5.81
N PRO A 28 3.65 0.06 5.71
CA PRO A 28 3.99 -0.59 4.44
C PRO A 28 2.91 -0.54 3.35
N LEU A 29 1.64 -0.47 3.77
CA LEU A 29 0.51 -0.36 2.86
C LEU A 29 0.25 1.06 2.34
N LYS A 30 0.79 2.11 2.96
CA LYS A 30 0.43 3.49 2.63
C LYS A 30 0.91 3.88 1.23
N GLY A 31 -0.01 4.50 0.48
CA GLY A 31 0.23 5.21 -0.78
C GLY A 31 -0.53 4.62 -1.96
N SER A 32 -0.09 4.94 -3.17
CA SER A 32 -0.73 4.54 -4.42
C SER A 32 -0.17 3.23 -4.94
N TRP A 33 -1.07 2.38 -5.42
CA TRP A 33 -0.80 1.05 -5.96
C TRP A 33 -1.50 0.92 -7.31
N ILE A 34 -0.81 0.35 -8.29
CA ILE A 34 -1.34 0.11 -9.63
C ILE A 34 -1.05 -1.34 -9.99
N GLY A 35 -2.02 -2.02 -10.59
CA GLY A 35 -1.80 -3.37 -11.09
C GLY A 35 -3.05 -3.97 -11.66
N VAL A 36 -3.22 -5.27 -11.48
CA VAL A 36 -4.21 -6.07 -12.19
C VAL A 36 -5.03 -6.98 -11.27
N TRP A 37 -6.28 -7.19 -11.67
CA TRP A 37 -7.16 -8.25 -11.20
C TRP A 37 -7.70 -9.03 -12.41
N GLU A 38 -7.15 -10.22 -12.64
CA GLU A 38 -7.42 -11.06 -13.84
C GLU A 38 -8.86 -11.60 -13.95
N SER A 39 -9.76 -11.24 -13.02
CA SER A 39 -11.18 -11.61 -13.08
C SER A 39 -12.11 -10.40 -13.13
N ASN A 40 -11.58 -9.23 -13.45
CA ASN A 40 -12.36 -8.02 -13.61
C ASN A 40 -13.12 -8.01 -14.96
N LYS A 41 -14.30 -8.63 -14.95
CA LYS A 41 -15.21 -8.65 -16.11
C LYS A 41 -15.91 -7.31 -16.34
N ASP A 42 -15.76 -6.35 -15.43
CA ASP A 42 -16.52 -5.12 -15.44
C ASP A 42 -15.81 -3.99 -16.22
N ALA A 43 -14.50 -3.77 -16.02
CA ALA A 43 -13.79 -2.71 -16.74
C ALA A 43 -12.39 -3.08 -17.25
N GLY A 44 -12.11 -4.38 -17.38
CA GLY A 44 -10.78 -4.89 -17.74
C GLY A 44 -9.87 -5.01 -16.53
N ASP A 45 -8.72 -5.65 -16.70
CA ASP A 45 -7.95 -6.15 -15.55
C ASP A 45 -7.28 -5.05 -14.72
N ASP A 46 -7.04 -3.87 -15.27
CA ASP A 46 -6.29 -2.80 -14.59
C ASP A 46 -7.07 -2.20 -13.41
N ILE A 47 -6.37 -2.03 -12.29
CA ILE A 47 -6.93 -1.44 -11.06
C ILE A 47 -5.95 -0.45 -10.43
N ILE A 48 -6.52 0.52 -9.71
CA ILE A 48 -5.78 1.50 -8.91
C ILE A 48 -6.28 1.43 -7.47
N MET A 49 -5.36 1.44 -6.51
CA MET A 49 -5.69 1.62 -5.10
C MET A 49 -4.93 2.79 -4.51
N VAL A 50 -5.59 3.56 -3.66
CA VAL A 50 -4.95 4.60 -2.85
C VAL A 50 -5.23 4.30 -1.40
N LEU A 51 -4.19 3.91 -0.68
CA LEU A 51 -4.23 3.53 0.72
C LEU A 51 -3.61 4.63 1.58
N ASN A 52 -4.21 4.89 2.72
CA ASN A 52 -3.70 5.81 3.73
C ASN A 52 -3.51 5.10 5.07
N TRP A 53 -2.61 5.63 5.89
CA TRP A 53 -2.42 5.26 7.28
C TRP A 53 -2.39 6.51 8.13
N ASP A 54 -3.23 6.54 9.16
CA ASP A 54 -3.41 7.68 10.06
C ASP A 54 -2.69 7.51 11.42
N GLY A 55 -1.97 6.41 11.62
CA GLY A 55 -1.38 6.04 12.91
C GLY A 55 -2.14 4.93 13.64
N LYS A 56 -3.34 4.57 13.18
CA LYS A 56 -4.20 3.57 13.82
C LYS A 56 -4.86 2.60 12.84
N ALA A 57 -5.34 3.07 11.70
CA ALA A 57 -6.06 2.25 10.74
C ALA A 57 -5.62 2.53 9.30
N VAL A 58 -5.67 1.49 8.47
CA VAL A 58 -5.54 1.63 7.02
C VAL A 58 -6.91 1.97 6.45
N SER A 59 -6.98 3.03 5.65
CA SER A 59 -8.18 3.44 4.91
C SER A 59 -7.83 3.65 3.44
N GLY A 60 -8.83 3.81 2.58
CA GLY A 60 -8.55 4.09 1.18
C GLY A 60 -9.72 3.88 0.24
N ILE A 61 -9.38 3.95 -1.04
CA ILE A 61 -10.28 3.67 -2.15
C ILE A 61 -9.63 2.68 -3.12
N ILE A 62 -10.48 1.91 -3.80
CA ILE A 62 -10.11 1.03 -4.89
C ILE A 62 -10.92 1.45 -6.12
N ASN A 63 -10.25 1.69 -7.23
CA ASN A 63 -10.87 1.91 -8.53
C ASN A 63 -10.58 0.69 -9.43
N PRO A 64 -11.60 -0.14 -9.73
CA PRO A 64 -11.46 -1.29 -10.60
C PRO A 64 -11.74 -0.94 -12.09
N GLY A 65 -11.53 0.30 -12.51
CA GLY A 65 -11.90 0.82 -13.84
C GLY A 65 -13.34 1.33 -13.95
N THR A 66 -14.17 1.18 -12.91
CA THR A 66 -15.53 1.74 -12.80
C THR A 66 -15.63 2.71 -11.62
N ASP A 67 -16.75 2.68 -10.89
CA ASP A 67 -16.95 3.50 -9.69
C ASP A 67 -15.94 3.13 -8.59
N ASN A 68 -15.49 4.14 -7.86
CA ASN A 68 -14.62 3.93 -6.70
C ASN A 68 -15.35 3.17 -5.60
N MET A 69 -14.70 2.13 -5.07
CA MET A 69 -15.13 1.43 -3.86
C MET A 69 -14.37 1.99 -2.67
N LYS A 70 -15.08 2.28 -1.59
CA LYS A 70 -14.46 2.64 -0.31
C LYS A 70 -14.02 1.36 0.40
N ILE A 71 -12.80 1.35 0.92
CA ILE A 71 -12.32 0.26 1.77
C ILE A 71 -13.06 0.31 3.11
N GLY A 72 -13.70 -0.81 3.46
CA GLY A 72 -14.37 -1.00 4.75
C GLY A 72 -13.39 -1.41 5.83
N SER A 73 -12.50 -2.35 5.52
CA SER A 73 -11.43 -2.81 6.42
C SER A 73 -10.15 -3.10 5.64
N ALA A 74 -9.00 -2.84 6.26
CA ALA A 74 -7.71 -3.20 5.70
C ALA A 74 -6.71 -3.48 6.84
N THR A 75 -6.08 -4.65 6.80
CA THR A 75 -5.15 -5.10 7.83
C THR A 75 -3.87 -5.64 7.20
N LEU A 76 -2.77 -5.45 7.92
CA LEU A 76 -1.47 -6.07 7.64
C LEU A 76 -1.08 -6.94 8.83
N ASP A 77 -0.93 -8.24 8.61
CA ASP A 77 -0.25 -9.12 9.56
C ASP A 77 1.26 -9.03 9.30
N PRO A 78 2.04 -8.48 10.24
CA PRO A 78 3.50 -8.40 10.08
C PRO A 78 4.14 -9.80 10.08
N ASN A 79 3.45 -10.83 10.60
CA ASN A 79 3.92 -12.20 10.55
C ASN A 79 3.65 -12.78 9.15
N GLY A 80 4.65 -12.66 8.29
CA GLY A 80 4.57 -13.12 6.90
C GLY A 80 3.94 -12.10 5.94
N TRP A 81 3.77 -10.85 6.38
CA TRP A 81 3.37 -9.70 5.55
C TRP A 81 2.07 -9.92 4.78
N LYS A 82 1.07 -10.51 5.45
CA LYS A 82 -0.22 -10.83 4.85
C LYS A 82 -1.13 -9.61 4.87
N VAL A 83 -1.75 -9.35 3.74
CA VAL A 83 -2.67 -8.23 3.53
C VAL A 83 -4.07 -8.79 3.41
N HIS A 84 -5.01 -8.18 4.11
CA HIS A 84 -6.43 -8.47 3.97
C HIS A 84 -7.18 -7.14 3.82
N ILE A 85 -7.96 -6.99 2.76
CA ILE A 85 -8.73 -5.78 2.46
C ILE A 85 -10.16 -6.19 2.10
N GLU A 86 -11.13 -5.54 2.70
CA GLU A 86 -12.54 -5.69 2.36
C GLU A 86 -13.12 -4.36 1.86
N ALA A 87 -13.97 -4.45 0.84
CA ALA A 87 -14.70 -3.32 0.30
C ALA A 87 -16.06 -3.77 -0.22
N ASP A 88 -17.05 -2.89 -0.10
CA ASP A 88 -18.35 -3.11 -0.73
C ASP A 88 -18.43 -2.30 -2.04
N GLY A 89 -19.03 -2.91 -3.05
CA GLY A 89 -19.23 -2.30 -4.36
C GLY A 89 -20.50 -2.79 -5.04
N LYS A 90 -20.63 -2.47 -6.32
CA LYS A 90 -21.75 -2.92 -7.15
C LYS A 90 -21.21 -3.59 -8.41
N SER A 91 -21.90 -4.64 -8.85
CA SER A 91 -21.69 -5.18 -10.20
C SER A 91 -22.19 -4.22 -11.27
N LYS A 92 -21.82 -4.47 -12.53
CA LYS A 92 -22.44 -3.83 -13.71
C LYS A 92 -23.98 -3.81 -13.68
N GLN A 93 -24.61 -4.84 -13.15
CA GLN A 93 -26.07 -4.97 -13.08
C GLN A 93 -26.67 -4.29 -11.84
N GLY A 94 -25.86 -3.60 -11.03
CA GLY A 94 -26.29 -2.85 -9.86
C GLY A 94 -26.44 -3.68 -8.58
N ALA A 95 -26.20 -4.99 -8.63
CA ALA A 95 -26.23 -5.84 -7.43
C ALA A 95 -25.09 -5.49 -6.48
N ALA A 96 -25.38 -5.39 -5.19
CA ALA A 96 -24.38 -5.17 -4.15
C ALA A 96 -23.46 -6.40 -4.04
N LEU A 97 -22.15 -6.15 -4.02
CA LEU A 97 -21.11 -7.17 -3.90
C LEU A 97 -20.18 -6.81 -2.75
N HIS A 98 -19.73 -7.86 -2.04
CA HIS A 98 -18.71 -7.74 -1.02
C HIS A 98 -17.43 -8.34 -1.58
N TYR A 99 -16.37 -7.55 -1.60
CA TYR A 99 -15.09 -7.90 -2.16
C TYR A 99 -14.07 -8.14 -1.06
N VAL A 100 -13.30 -9.21 -1.22
CA VAL A 100 -12.20 -9.57 -0.33
C VAL A 100 -10.92 -9.71 -1.16
N ILE A 101 -9.87 -9.00 -0.75
CA ILE A 101 -8.52 -9.11 -1.29
C ILE A 101 -7.64 -9.70 -0.19
N ASP A 102 -7.09 -10.88 -0.46
CA ASP A 102 -6.08 -11.53 0.37
C ASP A 102 -4.77 -11.58 -0.39
N GLY A 103 -3.69 -11.09 0.21
CA GLY A 103 -2.39 -11.04 -0.44
C GLY A 103 -1.21 -11.09 0.50
N THR A 104 -0.03 -10.98 -0.07
CA THR A 104 1.25 -10.94 0.64
C THR A 104 2.14 -9.87 0.00
N ILE A 105 2.76 -9.03 0.83
CA ILE A 105 3.76 -8.08 0.35
C ILE A 105 5.00 -8.85 -0.13
N LYS A 106 5.45 -8.56 -1.35
CA LYS A 106 6.69 -9.05 -1.94
C LYS A 106 7.67 -7.89 -2.12
N ASP A 107 8.96 -8.19 -1.99
CA ASP A 107 10.05 -7.22 -2.14
C ASP A 107 9.88 -5.99 -1.22
N LEU A 108 9.51 -6.23 0.04
CA LEU A 108 9.16 -5.20 1.02
C LEU A 108 10.25 -4.13 1.17
N GLU A 109 11.51 -4.52 1.03
CA GLU A 109 12.70 -3.69 1.10
C GLU A 109 12.83 -2.69 -0.05
N LEU A 110 12.14 -2.91 -1.16
CA LEU A 110 12.18 -2.03 -2.33
C LEU A 110 11.10 -0.96 -2.24
N PRO A 111 11.37 0.29 -2.67
CA PRO A 111 10.33 1.31 -2.82
C PRO A 111 9.13 0.81 -3.64
N ALA A 112 9.45 0.10 -4.73
CA ALA A 112 8.53 -0.44 -5.73
C ALA A 112 8.03 -1.87 -5.42
N ARG A 113 7.74 -2.15 -4.15
CA ARG A 113 7.23 -3.46 -3.67
C ARG A 113 5.86 -3.82 -4.24
N PHE A 114 5.49 -5.09 -4.11
CA PHE A 114 4.24 -5.63 -4.65
C PHE A 114 3.32 -6.18 -3.57
N ILE A 115 2.03 -6.25 -3.83
CA ILE A 115 1.08 -7.12 -3.13
C ILE A 115 0.59 -8.13 -4.15
N THR A 116 0.78 -9.42 -3.86
CA THR A 116 0.36 -10.53 -4.72
C THR A 116 -0.64 -11.42 -3.98
N GLY A 117 -1.68 -11.88 -4.65
CA GLY A 117 -2.69 -12.70 -4.00
C GLY A 117 -3.94 -12.93 -4.85
N THR A 118 -5.10 -12.86 -4.21
CA THR A 118 -6.39 -13.07 -4.85
C THR A 118 -7.40 -12.01 -4.46
N TRP A 119 -8.24 -11.64 -5.42
CA TRP A 119 -9.41 -10.80 -5.21
C TRP A 119 -10.66 -11.61 -5.59
N GLN A 120 -11.61 -11.71 -4.66
CA GLN A 120 -12.85 -12.45 -4.82
C GLN A 120 -14.10 -11.67 -4.39
N SER A 121 -15.24 -12.11 -4.89
CA SER A 121 -16.58 -11.71 -4.48
C SER A 121 -17.53 -12.91 -4.56
N GLN A 122 -18.82 -12.68 -4.36
CA GLN A 122 -19.86 -13.69 -4.57
C GLN A 122 -19.93 -14.21 -6.01
N THR A 123 -19.39 -13.47 -6.98
CA THR A 123 -19.52 -13.77 -8.42
C THR A 123 -18.24 -14.36 -9.03
N GLY A 124 -17.14 -14.43 -8.28
CA GLY A 124 -15.91 -15.05 -8.77
C GLY A 124 -14.68 -14.75 -7.93
N LYS A 125 -13.55 -15.32 -8.35
CA LYS A 125 -12.23 -15.18 -7.73
C LYS A 125 -11.17 -15.13 -8.83
N GLY A 126 -10.22 -14.22 -8.68
CA GLY A 126 -9.12 -14.03 -9.63
C GLY A 126 -7.79 -13.76 -8.95
N LYS A 127 -6.71 -13.92 -9.72
CA LYS A 127 -5.38 -13.49 -9.31
C LYS A 127 -5.35 -11.96 -9.22
N PHE A 128 -4.64 -11.47 -8.22
CA PHE A 128 -4.47 -10.07 -7.92
C PHE A 128 -2.99 -9.75 -7.76
N GLU A 129 -2.54 -8.67 -8.38
CA GLU A 129 -1.19 -8.15 -8.21
C GLU A 129 -1.17 -6.64 -8.35
N VAL A 130 -0.58 -5.93 -7.39
CA VAL A 130 -0.35 -4.49 -7.48
C VAL A 130 1.05 -4.11 -7.09
N ARG A 131 1.57 -3.05 -7.71
CA ARG A 131 2.88 -2.47 -7.45
C ARG A 131 2.76 -1.08 -6.84
N ARG A 132 3.55 -0.82 -5.81
CA ARG A 132 3.68 0.49 -5.18
C ARG A 132 4.33 1.51 -6.15
N GLN A 133 3.72 2.69 -6.24
CA GLN A 133 4.21 3.83 -7.05
C GLN A 133 5.11 4.80 -6.27
#